data_AF-A0AAU0HAQ9-F1
#
_entry.id   AF-A0AAU0HAQ9-F1
#
_cell.length_a   1.000
_cell.length_b   1.000
_cell.length_c   1.000
_cell.angle_alpha   90.00
_cell.angle_beta   90.00
_cell.angle_gamma   90.00
#
_symmetry.space_group_name_H-M   'P 1'
#
loop_
_entity.id
_entity.type
_entity.pdbx_description
1 polymer ?
#
loop_
_entity_poly.entity_id
_entity_poly.type
_entity_poly.pdbx_seq_one_letter_code
_entity_poly.pdbx_strand_id
1 'polypeptide(L)'
;MKKFIIGLFALVGFSAQAAVINISTDQASYSVGDTVTATVNLDVNAFLALSGTLPIIGLENIFTYDPISLTFTGGSVTFGDSSGFTFFDGLLPGVPGMLAVSSVGFFPLSSMLEILEDQQSLAGSLDLYTLNFSAVSAVNDLAFGVSGTVLNSNGVPLQATTSSSQFSITEVPAPSTGVLALLACFGMMVSRVKVRR
;
A
#
# COMPACT_ATOMS: atom_id res chain seq x y z
N MET A 1 10.09 9.06 49.86
CA MET A 1 8.84 8.25 49.86
C MET A 1 7.83 8.94 48.97
N LYS A 2 7.11 8.16 48.14
CA LYS A 2 5.83 8.45 47.43
C LYS A 2 5.81 9.68 46.50
N LYS A 3 5.94 9.48 45.18
CA LYS A 3 4.90 9.09 44.19
C LYS A 3 3.90 10.22 43.92
N PHE A 4 3.85 10.69 42.67
CA PHE A 4 2.64 10.72 41.83
C PHE A 4 3.00 11.36 40.47
N ILE A 5 3.41 10.53 39.50
CA ILE A 5 3.40 10.92 38.08
C ILE A 5 2.02 10.52 37.57
N ILE A 6 1.17 11.50 37.32
CA ILE A 6 -0.06 11.31 36.53
C ILE A 6 0.32 11.69 35.10
N GLY A 7 0.84 10.70 34.37
CA GLY A 7 0.88 10.75 32.92
C GLY A 7 -0.53 10.46 32.44
N LEU A 8 -1.28 11.52 32.14
CA LEU A 8 -2.55 11.43 31.44
C LEU A 8 -2.25 10.90 30.03
N PHE A 9 -2.34 9.59 29.85
CA PHE A 9 -2.40 8.99 28.52
C PHE A 9 -3.65 9.58 27.86
N ALA A 10 -3.42 10.47 26.90
CA ALA A 10 -4.45 10.90 25.98
C ALA A 10 -4.94 9.63 25.27
N LEU A 11 -6.13 9.19 25.66
CA LEU A 11 -6.89 8.17 24.97
C LEU A 11 -7.28 8.81 23.64
N VAL A 12 -6.45 8.59 22.60
CA VAL A 12 -6.83 8.90 21.22
C VAL A 12 -8.02 8.00 20.95
N GLY A 13 -9.22 8.59 20.99
CA GLY A 13 -10.45 7.88 20.71
C GLY A 13 -10.41 7.42 19.26
N PHE A 14 -10.16 6.14 19.04
CA PHE A 14 -10.49 5.49 17.78
C PHE A 14 -12.01 5.56 17.66
N SER A 15 -12.53 6.42 16.78
CA SER A 15 -13.90 6.27 16.31
C SER A 15 -13.94 4.90 15.61
N ALA A 16 -14.71 3.96 16.13
CA ALA A 16 -14.92 2.62 15.58
C ALA A 16 -15.75 2.65 14.28
N GLN A 17 -15.49 3.63 13.41
CA GLN A 17 -15.98 3.63 12.04
C GLN A 17 -14.96 2.81 11.24
N ALA A 18 -15.36 1.63 10.75
CA ALA A 18 -14.52 0.84 9.87
C ALA A 18 -14.08 1.72 8.68
N ALA A 19 -12.79 1.71 8.38
CA ALA A 19 -12.27 2.39 7.21
C ALA A 19 -12.75 1.66 5.95
N VAL A 20 -13.32 2.42 5.03
CA VAL A 20 -13.86 1.91 3.77
C VAL A 20 -12.74 1.58 2.81
N ILE A 21 -11.70 2.43 2.73
CA ILE A 21 -10.51 2.17 1.95
C ILE A 21 -9.37 1.87 2.90
N ASN A 22 -8.72 0.74 2.70
CA ASN A 22 -7.63 0.25 3.50
C ASN A 22 -6.38 0.14 2.62
N ILE A 23 -5.25 0.52 3.20
CA ILE A 23 -3.94 0.25 2.60
C ILE A 23 -3.34 -0.93 3.36
N SER A 24 -2.83 -1.89 2.63
CA SER A 24 -2.05 -2.99 3.15
C SER A 24 -0.68 -3.03 2.47
N THR A 25 0.30 -3.54 3.20
CA THR A 25 1.65 -3.79 2.70
C THR A 25 1.91 -5.29 2.70
N ASP A 26 2.73 -5.77 1.78
CA ASP A 26 3.08 -7.20 1.73
C ASP A 26 3.89 -7.64 2.97
N GLN A 27 4.64 -6.72 3.58
CA GLN A 27 5.48 -6.97 4.76
C GLN A 27 5.43 -5.78 5.72
N ALA A 28 5.64 -6.02 7.01
CA ALA A 28 5.72 -4.95 8.02
C ALA A 28 7.11 -4.30 8.12
N SER A 29 8.14 -4.92 7.53
CA SER A 29 9.53 -4.45 7.58
C SER A 29 10.26 -4.85 6.30
N TYR A 30 11.05 -3.92 5.77
CA TYR A 30 11.83 -4.06 4.54
C TYR A 30 13.28 -3.67 4.79
N SER A 31 14.17 -4.04 3.88
CA SER A 31 15.54 -3.55 3.83
C SER A 31 15.71 -2.49 2.74
N VAL A 32 16.70 -1.60 2.87
CA VAL A 32 17.07 -0.68 1.79
C VAL A 32 17.43 -1.49 0.52
N GLY A 33 16.81 -1.14 -0.60
CA GLY A 33 16.91 -1.85 -1.88
C GLY A 33 15.75 -2.82 -2.15
N ASP A 34 14.91 -3.13 -1.17
CA ASP A 34 13.74 -3.98 -1.36
C ASP A 34 12.62 -3.24 -2.11
N THR A 35 11.72 -4.04 -2.70
CA THR A 35 10.47 -3.53 -3.28
C THR A 35 9.37 -3.60 -2.23
N VAL A 36 8.77 -2.45 -1.94
CA VAL A 36 7.59 -2.29 -1.07
C VAL A 36 6.34 -2.31 -1.94
N THR A 37 5.43 -3.25 -1.68
CA THR A 37 4.16 -3.35 -2.40
C THR A 37 3.04 -2.83 -1.51
N ALA A 38 2.35 -1.78 -1.96
CA ALA A 38 1.17 -1.25 -1.30
C ALA A 38 -0.07 -1.66 -2.10
N THR A 39 -0.95 -2.43 -1.48
CA THR A 39 -2.26 -2.79 -2.03
C THR A 39 -3.30 -1.90 -1.38
N VAL A 40 -4.15 -1.28 -2.20
CA VAL A 40 -5.27 -0.48 -1.72
C VAL A 40 -6.55 -1.25 -2.01
N ASN A 41 -7.31 -1.49 -0.95
CA ASN A 41 -8.47 -2.35 -0.97
C ASN A 41 -9.67 -1.59 -0.39
N LEU A 42 -10.86 -1.92 -0.84
CA LEU A 42 -12.12 -1.39 -0.34
C LEU A 42 -12.85 -2.46 0.46
N ASP A 43 -13.19 -2.15 1.71
CA ASP A 43 -14.11 -2.98 2.50
C ASP A 43 -15.52 -2.80 1.97
N VAL A 44 -16.03 -3.84 1.32
CA VAL A 44 -17.33 -3.84 0.66
C VAL A 44 -18.47 -3.68 1.68
N ASN A 45 -18.34 -4.28 2.87
CA ASN A 45 -19.37 -4.17 3.91
C ASN A 45 -19.43 -2.76 4.48
N ALA A 46 -18.26 -2.16 4.76
CA ALA A 46 -18.18 -0.77 5.22
C ALA A 46 -18.70 0.21 4.14
N PHE A 47 -18.44 -0.07 2.87
CA PHE A 47 -18.96 0.71 1.76
C PHE A 47 -20.48 0.61 1.63
N LEU A 48 -21.05 -0.60 1.62
CA LEU A 48 -22.51 -0.82 1.52
C LEU A 48 -23.26 -0.15 2.69
N ALA A 49 -22.65 -0.08 3.86
CA ALA A 49 -23.20 0.65 5.00
C ALA A 49 -23.27 2.18 4.79
N LEU A 50 -22.42 2.75 3.93
CA LEU A 50 -22.40 4.18 3.61
C LEU A 50 -23.22 4.54 2.36
N SER A 51 -23.13 3.73 1.31
CA SER A 51 -23.69 4.00 -0.01
C SER A 51 -25.07 3.37 -0.23
N GLY A 52 -25.46 2.43 0.63
CA GLY A 52 -26.61 1.56 0.42
C GLY A 52 -26.31 0.45 -0.57
N THR A 53 -27.30 0.05 -1.35
CA THR A 53 -27.21 -1.07 -2.32
C THR A 53 -26.71 -0.64 -3.70
N LEU A 54 -25.97 0.49 -3.81
CA LEU A 54 -25.54 1.00 -5.10
C LEU A 54 -24.14 0.48 -5.44
N PRO A 55 -23.92 -0.08 -6.64
CA PRO A 55 -22.61 -0.55 -7.04
C PRO A 55 -21.65 0.62 -7.29
N ILE A 56 -20.35 0.34 -7.16
CA ILE A 56 -19.27 1.26 -7.47
C ILE A 56 -19.03 1.25 -8.97
N ILE A 57 -18.92 2.43 -9.58
CA ILE A 57 -18.62 2.60 -11.01
C ILE A 57 -17.28 3.30 -11.26
N GLY A 58 -16.64 3.80 -10.22
CA GLY A 58 -15.34 4.43 -10.35
C GLY A 58 -14.73 4.86 -9.03
N LEU A 59 -13.49 5.30 -9.10
CA LEU A 59 -12.69 5.77 -7.99
C LEU A 59 -11.82 6.94 -8.44
N GLU A 60 -11.64 7.90 -7.55
CA GLU A 60 -10.71 9.01 -7.69
C GLU A 60 -9.97 9.17 -6.37
N ASN A 61 -8.73 8.71 -6.33
CA ASN A 61 -7.90 8.68 -5.13
C ASN A 61 -6.57 9.40 -5.35
N ILE A 62 -6.04 9.91 -4.24
CA ILE A 62 -4.70 10.45 -4.11
C ILE A 62 -4.00 9.59 -3.07
N PHE A 63 -2.98 8.87 -3.53
CA PHE A 63 -2.09 8.10 -2.68
C PHE A 63 -0.89 8.95 -2.30
N THR A 64 -0.52 8.95 -1.02
CA THR A 64 0.60 9.72 -0.49
C THR A 64 1.66 8.80 0.12
N TYR A 65 2.92 9.14 -0.12
CA TYR A 65 4.08 8.41 0.37
C TYR A 65 5.23 9.39 0.66
N ASP A 66 6.23 8.94 1.42
CA ASP A 66 7.45 9.72 1.66
C ASP A 66 8.45 9.58 0.48
N PRO A 67 8.64 10.63 -0.35
CA PRO A 67 9.52 10.56 -1.51
C PRO A 67 11.02 10.58 -1.18
N ILE A 68 11.40 10.88 0.07
CA ILE A 68 12.81 10.84 0.50
C ILE A 68 13.25 9.39 0.70
N SER A 69 12.33 8.55 1.17
CA SER A 69 12.62 7.18 1.60
C SER A 69 12.18 6.13 0.60
N LEU A 70 11.27 6.50 -0.31
CA LEU A 70 10.68 5.62 -1.31
C LEU A 70 10.71 6.27 -2.69
N THR A 71 10.97 5.45 -3.71
CA THR A 71 10.82 5.84 -5.12
C THR A 71 9.75 4.99 -5.76
N PHE A 72 8.74 5.62 -6.37
CA PHE A 72 7.71 4.90 -7.12
C PHE A 72 8.32 4.21 -8.35
N THR A 73 8.07 2.91 -8.51
CA THR A 73 8.62 2.10 -9.62
C THR A 73 7.55 1.65 -10.61
N GLY A 74 6.28 1.63 -10.20
CA GLY A 74 5.15 1.28 -11.07
C GLY A 74 3.95 0.81 -10.27
N GLY A 75 2.87 0.47 -10.96
CA GLY A 75 1.66 -0.03 -10.33
C GLY A 75 0.62 -0.42 -11.37
N SER A 76 -0.51 -0.94 -10.90
CA SER A 76 -1.66 -1.29 -11.72
C SER A 76 -2.94 -0.96 -10.98
N VAL A 77 -3.94 -0.47 -11.72
CA VAL A 77 -5.32 -0.46 -11.24
C VAL A 77 -5.87 -1.86 -11.44
N THR A 78 -6.43 -2.44 -10.38
CA THR A 78 -7.03 -3.79 -10.40
C THR A 78 -8.54 -3.74 -10.29
N PHE A 79 -9.08 -2.56 -9.96
CA PHE A 79 -10.50 -2.33 -9.87
C PHE A 79 -11.18 -2.69 -11.19
N GLY A 80 -12.03 -3.71 -11.14
CA GLY A 80 -12.77 -4.16 -12.30
C GLY A 80 -12.07 -5.18 -13.20
N ASP A 81 -10.83 -5.61 -12.90
CA ASP A 81 -10.13 -6.63 -13.70
C ASP A 81 -10.89 -7.97 -13.74
N SER A 82 -11.51 -8.36 -12.63
CA SER A 82 -12.32 -9.59 -12.55
C SER A 82 -13.66 -9.51 -13.26
N SER A 83 -14.06 -8.30 -13.64
CA SER A 83 -15.41 -8.02 -14.14
C SER A 83 -15.50 -8.00 -15.67
N GLY A 84 -14.36 -8.09 -16.38
CA GLY A 84 -14.32 -8.16 -17.84
C GLY A 84 -14.76 -6.89 -18.57
N PHE A 85 -14.95 -5.78 -17.85
CA PHE A 85 -15.34 -4.48 -18.43
C PHE A 85 -14.13 -3.67 -18.91
N THR A 86 -14.41 -2.68 -19.75
CA THR A 86 -13.43 -1.66 -20.13
C THR A 86 -13.48 -0.51 -19.13
N PHE A 87 -12.41 -0.33 -18.40
CA PHE A 87 -12.20 0.82 -17.52
C PHE A 87 -11.24 1.81 -18.17
N PHE A 88 -11.46 3.10 -17.91
CA PHE A 88 -10.43 4.10 -18.12
C PHE A 88 -9.64 4.25 -16.82
N ASP A 89 -8.45 3.67 -16.82
CA ASP A 89 -7.55 3.69 -15.68
C ASP A 89 -6.43 4.71 -15.88
N GLY A 90 -6.18 5.46 -14.82
CA GLY A 90 -5.13 6.46 -14.76
C GLY A 90 -4.32 6.26 -13.48
N LEU A 91 -3.05 5.88 -13.64
CA LEU A 91 -2.02 6.04 -12.62
C LEU A 91 -1.13 7.19 -13.04
N LEU A 92 -1.43 8.37 -12.53
CA LEU A 92 -0.79 9.61 -12.93
C LEU A 92 0.15 10.08 -11.82
N PRO A 93 1.48 10.05 -12.03
CA PRO A 93 2.40 10.64 -11.09
C PRO A 93 2.14 12.15 -11.04
N GLY A 94 1.82 12.66 -9.86
CA GLY A 94 1.59 14.07 -9.63
C GLY A 94 2.88 14.78 -9.24
N VAL A 95 2.91 15.29 -8.02
CA VAL A 95 4.07 15.90 -7.37
C VAL A 95 4.83 14.81 -6.58
N PRO A 96 6.16 14.90 -6.37
CA PRO A 96 6.87 13.91 -5.54
C PRO A 96 6.16 13.64 -4.21
N GLY A 97 5.93 12.36 -3.92
CA GLY A 97 5.19 11.91 -2.73
C GLY A 97 3.68 11.77 -2.93
N MET A 98 3.16 12.03 -4.13
CA MET A 98 1.73 11.91 -4.45
C MET A 98 1.50 11.21 -5.79
N LEU A 99 0.55 10.28 -5.82
CA LEU A 99 0.08 9.60 -7.03
C LEU A 99 -1.43 9.76 -7.13
N ALA A 100 -1.91 10.25 -8.28
CA ALA A 100 -3.32 10.28 -8.58
C ALA A 100 -3.73 8.95 -9.22
N VAL A 101 -4.76 8.32 -8.67
CA VAL A 101 -5.32 7.07 -9.16
C VAL A 101 -6.78 7.32 -9.51
N SER A 102 -7.13 7.14 -10.78
CA SER A 102 -8.49 7.27 -11.26
C SER A 102 -8.89 6.02 -12.03
N SER A 103 -10.07 5.50 -11.77
CA SER A 103 -10.70 4.48 -12.61
C SER A 103 -12.15 4.82 -12.78
N VAL A 104 -12.66 4.80 -14.02
CA VAL A 104 -14.09 4.95 -14.29
C VAL A 104 -14.51 3.91 -15.30
N GLY A 105 -15.50 3.11 -14.91
CA GLY A 105 -16.14 2.14 -15.79
C GLY A 105 -17.30 2.77 -16.55
N PHE A 106 -17.44 2.36 -17.81
CA PHE A 106 -18.59 2.70 -18.65
C PHE A 106 -19.50 1.48 -18.74
N PHE A 107 -20.71 1.58 -18.19
CA PHE A 107 -21.58 0.40 -18.00
C PHE A 107 -22.86 0.43 -18.84
N PRO A 108 -23.21 -0.66 -19.55
CA PRO A 108 -24.58 -0.94 -19.94
C PRO A 108 -25.39 -1.47 -18.74
N LEU A 109 -26.71 -1.23 -18.72
CA LEU A 109 -27.61 -1.53 -17.58
C LEU A 109 -27.57 -3.00 -17.11
N SER A 110 -27.40 -3.95 -18.02
CA SER A 110 -27.28 -5.39 -17.69
C SER A 110 -26.06 -5.71 -16.84
N SER A 111 -24.96 -4.98 -17.07
CA SER A 111 -23.70 -5.14 -16.35
C SER A 111 -23.72 -4.50 -14.97
N MET A 112 -24.54 -3.46 -14.78
CA MET A 112 -24.74 -2.86 -13.45
C MET A 112 -25.41 -3.84 -12.47
N LEU A 113 -26.26 -4.74 -12.99
CA LEU A 113 -26.90 -5.80 -12.20
C LEU A 113 -25.89 -6.89 -11.79
N GLU A 114 -25.04 -7.30 -12.72
CA GLU A 114 -23.98 -8.29 -12.47
C GLU A 114 -22.96 -7.79 -11.44
N ILE A 115 -22.57 -6.51 -11.52
CA ILE A 115 -21.70 -5.88 -10.51
C ILE A 115 -22.38 -5.86 -9.13
N LEU A 116 -23.69 -5.62 -9.06
CA LEU A 116 -24.39 -5.63 -7.79
C LEU A 116 -24.37 -7.04 -7.16
N GLU A 117 -24.52 -8.08 -7.97
CA GLU A 117 -24.44 -9.48 -7.55
C GLU A 117 -23.00 -9.87 -7.13
N ASP A 118 -21.99 -9.45 -7.88
CA ASP A 118 -20.58 -9.70 -7.56
C ASP A 118 -20.13 -8.95 -6.30
N GLN A 119 -20.52 -7.68 -6.13
CA GLN A 119 -20.22 -6.90 -4.92
C GLN A 119 -20.90 -7.50 -3.69
N GLN A 120 -22.09 -8.09 -3.82
CA GLN A 120 -22.74 -8.81 -2.72
C GLN A 120 -22.10 -10.18 -2.44
N SER A 121 -21.50 -10.80 -3.45
CA SER A 121 -20.74 -12.06 -3.38
C SER A 121 -19.34 -11.88 -2.77
N LEU A 122 -18.70 -10.72 -3.01
CA LEU A 122 -17.40 -10.29 -2.46
C LEU A 122 -17.53 -9.88 -0.98
N ALA A 123 -17.90 -10.82 -0.11
CA ALA A 123 -18.26 -10.59 1.29
C ALA A 123 -17.13 -10.09 2.23
N GLY A 124 -16.06 -9.46 1.74
CA GLY A 124 -14.97 -9.00 2.60
C GLY A 124 -14.12 -7.83 2.11
N SER A 125 -13.69 -7.82 0.84
CA SER A 125 -12.78 -6.79 0.33
C SER A 125 -12.71 -6.80 -1.19
N LEU A 126 -12.52 -5.63 -1.81
CA LEU A 126 -12.31 -5.43 -3.23
C LEU A 126 -10.98 -4.72 -3.47
N ASP A 127 -10.08 -5.32 -4.24
CA ASP A 127 -8.77 -4.72 -4.52
C ASP A 127 -8.90 -3.64 -5.59
N LEU A 128 -8.55 -2.40 -5.22
CA LEU A 128 -8.70 -1.24 -6.09
C LEU A 128 -7.49 -1.05 -7.00
N TYR A 129 -6.29 -1.06 -6.41
CA TYR A 129 -5.05 -0.88 -7.15
C TYR A 129 -3.85 -1.31 -6.30
N THR A 130 -2.75 -1.63 -6.98
CA THR A 130 -1.47 -1.99 -6.39
C THR A 130 -0.38 -1.03 -6.85
N LEU A 131 0.45 -0.58 -5.92
CA LEU A 131 1.57 0.33 -6.17
C LEU A 131 2.86 -0.29 -5.65
N ASN A 132 3.93 -0.14 -6.43
CA ASN A 132 5.25 -0.66 -6.12
C ASN A 132 6.22 0.50 -5.92
N PHE A 133 7.04 0.38 -4.87
CA PHE A 133 8.05 1.35 -4.49
C PHE A 133 9.39 0.66 -4.24
N SER A 134 10.49 1.32 -4.57
CA SER A 134 11.83 0.93 -4.14
C SER A 134 12.16 1.61 -2.83
N ALA A 135 12.61 0.86 -1.83
CA ALA A 135 13.13 1.38 -0.57
C ALA A 135 14.53 1.99 -0.77
N VAL A 136 14.68 3.29 -0.49
CA VAL A 136 15.91 4.04 -0.78
C VAL A 136 16.69 4.40 0.49
N SER A 137 15.99 4.64 1.60
CA SER A 137 16.61 4.99 2.88
C SER A 137 15.92 4.29 4.05
N ALA A 138 16.69 4.04 5.11
CA ALA A 138 16.19 3.42 6.32
C ALA A 138 15.39 4.42 7.15
N VAL A 139 14.15 4.05 7.49
CA VAL A 139 13.21 4.87 8.25
C VAL A 139 12.32 3.96 9.10
N ASN A 140 12.13 4.35 10.36
CA ASN A 140 11.16 3.70 11.24
C ASN A 140 9.82 4.44 11.16
N ASP A 141 8.71 3.70 11.26
CA ASP A 141 7.35 4.22 11.31
C ASP A 141 6.93 5.02 10.06
N LEU A 142 7.31 4.55 8.87
CA LEU A 142 6.85 5.11 7.61
C LEU A 142 5.38 4.72 7.40
N ALA A 143 4.55 5.67 6.96
CA ALA A 143 3.14 5.44 6.71
C ALA A 143 2.74 5.81 5.29
N PHE A 144 1.93 4.95 4.66
CA PHE A 144 1.21 5.32 3.46
C PHE A 144 -0.10 6.00 3.80
N GLY A 145 -0.49 6.98 2.99
CA GLY A 145 -1.78 7.63 3.05
C GLY A 145 -2.58 7.45 1.78
N VAL A 146 -3.90 7.47 1.92
CA VAL A 146 -4.83 7.55 0.79
C VAL A 146 -5.94 8.49 1.17
N SER A 147 -6.43 9.22 0.19
CA SER A 147 -7.57 10.13 0.33
C SER A 147 -8.28 10.20 -1.01
N GLY A 148 -9.60 10.35 -1.02
CA GLY A 148 -10.31 10.37 -2.28
C GLY A 148 -11.79 10.08 -2.15
N THR A 149 -12.40 9.80 -3.29
CA THR A 149 -13.81 9.46 -3.41
C THR A 149 -14.00 8.23 -4.27
N VAL A 150 -15.14 7.58 -4.02
CA VAL A 150 -15.63 6.47 -4.82
C VAL A 150 -16.92 6.95 -5.48
N LEU A 151 -17.09 6.67 -6.77
CA LEU A 151 -18.29 7.03 -7.52
C LEU A 151 -19.26 5.86 -7.49
N ASN A 152 -20.50 6.12 -7.05
CA ASN A 152 -21.57 5.13 -7.13
C ASN A 152 -22.25 5.16 -8.52
N SER A 153 -23.10 4.18 -8.77
CA SER A 153 -23.89 4.03 -10.00
C SER A 153 -24.71 5.24 -10.45
N ASN A 154 -24.97 6.20 -9.56
CA ASN A 154 -25.69 7.42 -9.87
C ASN A 154 -24.75 8.59 -10.22
N GLY A 155 -23.44 8.34 -10.32
CA GLY A 155 -22.40 9.34 -10.55
C GLY A 155 -22.15 10.24 -9.34
N VAL A 156 -22.61 9.85 -8.15
CA VAL A 156 -22.42 10.64 -6.93
C VAL A 156 -21.10 10.23 -6.28
N PRO A 157 -20.19 11.18 -6.02
CA PRO A 157 -18.97 10.91 -5.28
C PRO A 157 -19.30 10.71 -3.80
N LEU A 158 -18.79 9.62 -3.24
CA LEU A 158 -18.90 9.27 -1.83
C LEU A 158 -17.52 9.42 -1.19
N GLN A 159 -17.43 10.21 -0.14
CA GLN A 159 -16.21 10.26 0.68
C GLN A 159 -16.08 8.97 1.47
N ALA A 160 -15.02 8.22 1.20
CA ALA A 160 -14.66 7.01 1.90
C ALA A 160 -13.74 7.33 3.08
N THR A 161 -13.97 6.72 4.23
CA THR A 161 -13.00 6.74 5.33
C THR A 161 -11.79 5.89 4.96
N THR A 162 -10.59 6.32 5.34
CA THR A 162 -9.34 5.72 4.90
C THR A 162 -8.49 5.25 6.08
N SER A 163 -7.85 4.08 5.95
CA SER A 163 -6.86 3.57 6.90
C SER A 163 -5.45 3.62 6.30
N SER A 164 -4.48 4.04 7.10
CA SER A 164 -3.06 4.04 6.72
C SER A 164 -2.38 2.73 7.09
N SER A 165 -1.33 2.37 6.33
CA SER A 165 -0.44 1.25 6.66
C SER A 165 0.89 1.79 7.15
N GLN A 166 1.35 1.32 8.31
CA GLN A 166 2.67 1.64 8.87
C GLN A 166 3.64 0.49 8.67
N PHE A 167 4.88 0.80 8.31
CA PHE A 167 5.96 -0.16 8.11
C PHE A 167 7.32 0.48 8.39
N SER A 168 8.38 -0.35 8.36
CA SER A 168 9.76 0.08 8.61
C SER A 168 10.69 -0.32 7.48
N ILE A 169 11.74 0.47 7.26
CA ILE A 169 12.84 0.17 6.34
C ILE A 169 14.12 0.18 7.17
N THR A 170 14.87 -0.92 7.11
CA THR A 170 16.13 -1.10 7.84
C THR A 170 17.33 -1.12 6.90
N GLU A 171 18.50 -0.77 7.40
CA GLU A 171 19.73 -0.90 6.61
C GLU A 171 20.05 -2.38 6.39
N VAL A 172 20.49 -2.72 5.18
CA VAL A 172 21.08 -4.04 4.92
C VAL A 172 22.38 -4.12 5.74
N PRO A 173 22.53 -5.10 6.64
CA PRO A 173 23.76 -5.26 7.40
C PRO A 173 24.93 -5.38 6.44
N ALA A 174 25.92 -4.48 6.57
CA ALA A 174 27.09 -4.52 5.72
C ALA A 174 27.71 -5.93 5.73
N PRO A 175 28.16 -6.46 4.57
CA PRO A 175 28.87 -7.72 4.55
C PRO A 175 30.04 -7.59 5.51
N SER A 176 30.04 -8.41 6.57
CA SER A 176 30.97 -8.20 7.68
C SER A 176 32.39 -8.10 7.14
N THR A 177 33.03 -6.95 7.38
CA THR A 177 34.39 -6.68 6.93
C THR A 177 35.36 -7.75 7.44
N GLY A 178 35.00 -8.39 8.57
CA GLY A 178 35.66 -9.57 9.12
C GLY A 178 35.63 -10.80 8.21
N VAL A 179 34.50 -11.14 7.57
CA VAL A 179 34.42 -12.28 6.62
C VAL A 179 35.19 -11.99 5.34
N LEU A 180 35.14 -10.76 4.83
CA LEU A 180 35.97 -10.33 3.70
C LEU A 180 37.47 -10.38 4.03
N ALA A 181 37.86 -9.91 5.21
CA ALA A 181 39.24 -9.98 5.69
C ALA A 181 39.70 -11.44 5.89
N LEU A 182 38.86 -12.30 6.46
CA LEU A 182 39.14 -13.73 6.61
C LEU A 182 39.26 -14.43 5.27
N LEU A 183 38.38 -14.15 4.31
CA LEU A 183 38.44 -14.70 2.96
C LEU A 183 39.71 -14.22 2.23
N ALA A 184 40.10 -12.96 2.38
CA ALA A 184 41.35 -12.43 1.86
C ALA A 184 42.57 -13.10 2.53
N CYS A 185 42.56 -13.29 3.85
CA CYS A 185 43.61 -14.00 4.58
C CYS A 185 43.71 -15.48 4.15
N PHE A 186 42.59 -16.17 3.98
CA PHE A 186 42.56 -17.54 3.47
C PHE A 186 43.07 -17.61 2.02
N GLY A 187 42.68 -16.66 1.17
CA GLY A 187 43.18 -16.56 -0.21
C GLY A 187 44.71 -16.39 -0.27
N MET A 188 45.28 -15.57 0.62
CA MET A 188 46.74 -15.42 0.73
C MET A 188 47.44 -16.66 1.31
N MET A 189 46.79 -17.37 2.25
CA MET A 189 47.37 -18.59 2.84
C MET A 189 47.42 -19.73 1.81
N VAL A 190 46.38 -19.89 0.99
CA VAL A 190 46.32 -20.90 -0.07
C VAL A 190 47.26 -20.56 -1.24
N SER A 191 47.47 -19.28 -1.57
CA SER A 191 48.40 -18.89 -2.64
C SER A 191 49.86 -19.22 -2.31
N ARG A 192 50.26 -19.19 -1.03
CA ARG A 192 51.62 -19.56 -0.60
C ARG A 192 51.91 -21.06 -0.68
N VAL A 193 50.89 -21.92 -0.73
CA VAL A 193 51.06 -23.38 -0.89
C VAL A 193 51.44 -23.75 -2.33
N LYS A 194 51.04 -22.94 -3.33
CA LYS A 194 51.36 -23.19 -4.75
C LYS A 194 52.77 -22.76 -5.17
N VAL A 195 53.42 -21.84 -4.44
CA VAL A 195 54.77 -21.33 -4.78
C VAL A 195 55.89 -22.28 -4.30
N ARG A 196 55.57 -23.30 -3.49
CA ARG A 196 56.55 -24.27 -2.94
C ARG A 196 56.46 -25.68 -3.55
N ARG A 197 55.78 -25.86 -4.68
CA ARG A 197 55.84 -27.10 -5.47
C ARG A 197 56.60 -26.90 -6.76
#